data_AF-A0A939JP43-F1
#
_entry.id   AF-A0A939JP43-F1
#
_cell.length_a   1.000
_cell.length_b   1.000
_cell.length_c   1.000
_cell.angle_alpha   90.00
_cell.angle_beta   90.00
_cell.angle_gamma   90.00
#
_symmetry.space_group_name_H-M   'P 1'
#
loop_
_entity.id
_entity.type
_entity.pdbx_description
1 polymer ?
#
loop_
_entity_poly.entity_id
_entity_poly.type
_entity_poly.pdbx_seq_one_letter_code
_entity_poly.pdbx_strand_id
1 'polypeptide(L)' 'PGDDFALAVGFLVSEGVLATASDLRNVVYCAGATADGSNTYNVVDVQTAPGVRIPDITLERNVYTTSS' A
#
# COMPACT_ATOMS: atom_id res chain seq x y z
N PRO A 1 5.44 14.13 -3.62
CA PRO A 1 5.13 13.65 -2.24
C PRO A 1 3.66 13.91 -1.90
N GLY A 2 2.88 12.84 -1.69
CA GLY A 2 1.42 12.92 -1.46
C GLY A 2 0.61 12.01 -2.38
N ASP A 3 1.15 11.65 -3.54
CA ASP A 3 0.51 10.69 -4.46
C ASP A 3 0.73 9.22 -4.07
N ASP A 4 1.61 8.94 -3.11
CA ASP A 4 1.95 7.57 -2.70
C ASP A 4 0.72 6.81 -2.16
N PHE A 5 -0.20 7.52 -1.51
CA PHE A 5 -1.48 6.95 -1.06
C PHE A 5 -2.37 6.57 -2.25
N ALA A 6 -2.53 7.48 -3.21
CA ALA A 6 -3.33 7.23 -4.41
C ALA A 6 -2.71 6.11 -5.25
N LEU A 7 -1.38 6.06 -5.35
CA LEU A 7 -0.64 5.04 -6.05
C LEU A 7 -0.82 3.66 -5.40
N ALA A 8 -0.62 3.55 -4.08
CA ALA A 8 -0.76 2.29 -3.37
C ALA A 8 -2.20 1.75 -3.41
N VAL A 9 -3.20 2.63 -3.23
CA VAL A 9 -4.61 2.24 -3.36
C VAL A 9 -4.94 1.83 -4.79
N GLY A 10 -4.49 2.59 -5.79
CA GLY A 10 -4.70 2.28 -7.21
C GLY A 10 -4.07 0.95 -7.62
N PHE A 11 -2.90 0.63 -7.09
CA PHE A 11 -2.25 -0.68 -7.27
C PHE A 11 -3.11 -1.82 -6.71
N LEU A 12 -3.60 -1.68 -5.47
CA LEU A 12 -4.45 -2.69 -4.83
C LEU A 12 -5.81 -2.88 -5.54
N VAL A 13 -6.37 -1.82 -6.12
CA VAL A 13 -7.56 -1.94 -7.00
C VAL A 13 -7.22 -2.72 -8.27
N SER A 14 -6.07 -2.43 -8.88
CA SER A 14 -5.63 -3.06 -10.14
C SER A 14 -5.30 -4.55 -9.96
N GLU A 15 -4.77 -4.95 -8.81
CA GLU A 15 -4.52 -6.36 -8.45
C GLU A 15 -5.78 -7.06 -7.89
N GLY A 16 -6.93 -6.36 -7.81
CA GLY A 16 -8.22 -6.93 -7.39
C GLY A 16 -8.35 -7.16 -5.89
N VAL A 17 -7.49 -6.54 -5.07
CA VAL A 17 -7.53 -6.63 -3.61
C VAL A 17 -8.63 -5.73 -3.03
N LEU A 18 -8.79 -4.52 -3.58
CA LEU A 18 -9.85 -3.57 -3.22
C LEU A 18 -10.86 -3.49 -4.35
N ALA A 19 -12.13 -3.81 -4.08
CA ALA A 19 -13.21 -3.71 -5.07
C ALA A 19 -14.09 -2.48 -4.83
N THR A 20 -14.21 -2.06 -3.58
CA THR A 20 -15.08 -0.97 -3.14
C THR A 20 -14.37 -0.06 -2.14
N ALA A 21 -14.86 1.17 -1.98
CA ALA A 21 -14.31 2.09 -0.98
C ALA A 21 -14.41 1.54 0.46
N SER A 22 -15.41 0.70 0.75
CA SER A 22 -15.57 0.05 2.07
C SER A 22 -14.51 -0.99 2.39
N ASP A 23 -13.74 -1.46 1.39
CA ASP A 23 -12.68 -2.43 1.58
C ASP A 23 -11.41 -1.79 2.19
N LEU A 24 -11.28 -0.46 2.10
CA LEU A 24 -10.16 0.30 2.65
C LEU A 24 -10.53 0.88 4.02
N ARG A 25 -9.79 0.51 5.07
CA ARG A 25 -9.97 1.07 6.41
C ARG A 25 -9.04 2.24 6.70
N ASN A 26 -7.77 2.10 6.31
CA ASN A 26 -6.77 3.10 6.63
C ASN A 26 -5.61 3.04 5.64
N VAL A 27 -4.98 4.18 5.40
CA VAL A 27 -3.69 4.28 4.71
C VAL A 27 -2.84 5.33 5.43
N VAL A 28 -1.64 4.93 5.85
CA VAL A 28 -0.73 5.79 6.63
C VAL A 28 0.70 5.61 6.15
N TYR A 29 1.53 6.64 6.28
CA TYR A 29 2.97 6.45 6.14
C TYR A 29 3.50 5.61 7.32
N CYS A 30 4.34 4.62 7.02
CA CYS A 30 5.00 3.83 8.05
C CYS A 30 5.97 4.72 8.84
N ALA A 31 5.67 4.99 10.11
CA ALA A 31 6.57 5.69 11.01
C ALA A 31 7.76 4.78 11.38
N GLY A 32 8.81 4.78 10.57
CA GLY A 32 10.08 4.09 10.86
C GLY A 32 10.50 3.03 9.83
N ALA A 33 10.31 3.29 8.55
CA ALA A 33 10.50 2.29 7.49
C ALA A 33 11.97 1.98 7.10
N THR A 34 12.97 2.39 7.88
CA THR A 34 14.38 2.06 7.59
C THR A 34 15.12 1.60 8.85
N ALA A 35 16.16 0.77 8.66
CA ALA A 35 17.04 0.29 9.73
C ALA A 35 17.69 1.41 10.56
N ASP A 36 17.71 2.63 10.00
CA ASP A 36 18.29 3.83 10.61
C ASP A 36 17.23 4.72 11.31
N GLY A 37 15.98 4.26 11.41
CA GLY A 37 14.88 4.98 12.09
C GLY A 37 14.37 6.22 11.33
N SER A 38 14.88 6.48 10.13
CA SER A 38 14.45 7.59 9.28
C SER A 38 13.25 7.17 8.44
N ASN A 39 12.16 7.94 8.52
CA ASN A 39 11.03 7.79 7.62
C ASN A 39 11.28 8.65 6.37
N THR A 40 11.55 8.00 5.25
CA THR A 40 11.71 8.64 3.93
C THR A 40 10.38 8.98 3.27
N TYR A 41 9.25 8.72 3.95
CA TYR A 41 7.88 9.01 3.48
C TYR A 41 7.56 8.37 2.12
N ASN A 42 8.20 7.25 1.82
CA ASN A 42 8.00 6.46 0.60
C ASN A 42 7.42 5.08 0.89
N VAL A 43 7.11 4.77 2.16
CA VAL A 43 6.52 3.51 2.60
C VAL A 43 5.19 3.80 3.26
N VAL A 44 4.15 3.11 2.79
CA VAL A 44 2.78 3.26 3.26
C VAL A 44 2.26 1.91 3.73
N ASP A 45 1.53 1.93 4.85
CA ASP A 45 0.78 0.79 5.36
C ASP A 45 -0.69 0.96 4.97
N VAL A 46 -1.26 -0.06 4.36
CA VAL A 46 -2.65 -0.07 3.89
C VAL A 46 -3.42 -1.15 4.65
N GLN A 47 -4.41 -0.72 5.43
CA GLN A 47 -5.26 -1.61 6.20
C GLN A 47 -6.58 -1.86 5.49
N THR A 48 -6.89 -3.13 5.23
CA THR A 48 -8.15 -3.53 4.59
C THR A 48 -9.24 -3.84 5.64
N ALA A 49 -10.49 -3.85 5.19
CA ALA A 49 -11.63 -4.27 6.01
C ALA A 49 -11.59 -5.78 6.30
N PRO A 50 -12.14 -6.22 7.44
CA PRO A 50 -12.31 -7.64 7.73
C PRO A 50 -13.08 -8.34 6.61
N GLY A 51 -12.57 -9.49 6.15
CA GLY A 51 -13.18 -10.28 5.09
C GLY A 51 -12.66 -9.99 3.68
N VAL A 52 -11.83 -8.96 3.49
CA VAL A 52 -11.09 -8.76 2.24
C VAL A 52 -10.10 -9.91 2.08
N ARG A 53 -10.22 -10.66 0.98
CA ARG A 53 -9.28 -11.74 0.65
C ARG A 53 -7.97 -11.13 0.18
N ILE A 54 -6.97 -11.14 1.06
CA ILE A 54 -5.59 -10.82 0.68
C ILE A 54 -5.06 -12.01 -0.14
N PRO A 55 -4.57 -11.80 -1.38
CA PRO A 55 -3.90 -12.85 -2.15
C PRO A 55 -2.70 -13.38 -1.37
N ASP A 56 -2.41 -14.67 -1.50
CA ASP A 56 -1.20 -15.25 -0.94
C ASP A 56 0.02 -14.72 -1.71
N ILE A 57 0.63 -13.67 -1.18
CA ILE A 57 1.75 -12.91 -1.79
C ILE A 57 3.11 -13.59 -1.61
N THR A 58 3.15 -14.92 -1.47
CA THR A 58 4.39 -15.72 -1.35
C THR A 58 5.36 -15.60 -2.54
N LEU A 59 4.98 -14.88 -3.60
CA LEU A 59 5.86 -14.40 -4.67
C LEU A 59 6.03 -12.89 -4.54
N GLU A 60 7.08 -12.43 -3.87
CA GLU A 60 7.43 -11.00 -3.82
C GLU A 60 7.79 -10.51 -5.23
N ARG A 61 6.81 -9.95 -5.94
CA ARG A 61 7.02 -9.26 -7.21
C ARG A 61 7.29 -7.79 -6.92
N ASN A 62 8.57 -7.41 -6.89
CA ASN A 62 8.97 -6.01 -6.74
C ASN A 62 8.62 -5.22 -8.01
N VAL A 63 7.48 -4.53 -8.00
CA VAL A 63 7.07 -3.64 -9.08
C VAL A 63 7.56 -2.22 -8.74
N TYR A 64 8.50 -1.72 -9.55
CA TYR A 64 8.97 -0.34 -9.44
C TYR A 64 8.07 0.57 -10.28
N THR A 65 7.46 1.56 -9.64
CA THR A 65 6.75 2.66 -10.30
C THR A 65 7.37 3.98 -9.86
N THR A 66 7.72 4.84 -10.81
CA THR A 66 8.27 6.18 -10.56
C THR A 66 7.27 7.23 -11.01
N SER A 67 6.91 8.15 -10.13
CA SER A 67 6.12 9.35 -10.46
C SER A 67 7.04 10.58 -10.53
N SER A 68 6.76 11.52 -11.43
CA SER A 68 7.48 12.80 -11.60
C SER A 68 6.65 13.97 -11.13
#